data_AF-A0A1S2WTE2-F1
#
_entry.id   AF-A0A1S2WTE2-F1
#
_cell.length_a   1.000
_cell.length_b   1.000
_cell.length_c   1.000
_cell.angle_alpha   90.00
_cell.angle_beta   90.00
_cell.angle_gamma   90.00
#
_symmetry.space_group_name_H-M   'P 1'
#
loop_
_entity.id
_entity.type
_entity.pdbx_description
1 polymer ?
#
loop_
_entity_poly.entity_id
_entity_poly.type
_entity_poly.pdbx_seq_one_letter_code
_entity_poly.pdbx_strand_id
1 'polypeptide(L)'
;MLITDKNIARIKTFIENGGTVIATFRAGLKEYHNEIRFGVENPIHELAAIKAEYFEPLPIGTDCKIKYQGKDLNATVWRDMLTVKGACESLCNYVDEFKNYSAAVKNKLGKGEIYYIGTGIDDEYFWNDLVLDLTKKLNLDAYSSPSDIEVVIKGEKDSKIAIILNHNSNEIEYLGLKLKAYDTQILKYSEFHKLYSKYYQ
;
A
#
# COMPACT_ATOMS: atom_id res chain seq x y z
N MET A 1 5.72 -12.38 -6.46
CA MET A 1 6.82 -13.27 -6.91
C MET A 1 6.90 -13.43 -8.40
N LEU A 2 5.97 -14.15 -9.02
CA LEU A 2 6.00 -14.43 -10.44
C LEU A 2 5.32 -13.30 -11.22
N ILE A 3 6.04 -12.68 -12.15
CA ILE A 3 5.49 -11.70 -13.09
C ILE A 3 6.16 -11.93 -14.44
N THR A 4 5.35 -12.18 -15.47
CA THR A 4 5.85 -12.41 -16.83
C THR A 4 6.34 -11.12 -17.48
N ASP A 5 7.27 -11.22 -18.42
CA ASP A 5 7.79 -10.07 -19.18
C ASP A 5 6.67 -9.27 -19.85
N LYS A 6 5.67 -9.97 -20.39
CA LYS A 6 4.46 -9.33 -20.95
C LYS A 6 3.74 -8.48 -19.90
N ASN A 7 3.62 -8.95 -18.67
CA ASN A 7 2.98 -8.20 -17.60
C ASN A 7 3.88 -7.10 -17.04
N ILE A 8 5.21 -7.31 -16.97
CA ILE A 8 6.18 -6.24 -16.66
C ILE A 8 6.07 -5.10 -17.66
N ALA A 9 6.02 -5.40 -18.96
CA ALA A 9 5.84 -4.38 -20.00
C ALA A 9 4.53 -3.60 -19.82
N ARG A 10 3.42 -4.30 -19.49
CA ARG A 10 2.13 -3.64 -19.20
C ARG A 10 2.21 -2.75 -17.95
N ILE A 11 2.88 -3.20 -16.89
CA ILE A 11 3.10 -2.42 -15.66
C ILE A 11 3.90 -1.15 -16.00
N LYS A 12 5.00 -1.31 -16.75
CA LYS A 12 5.82 -0.18 -17.21
C LYS A 12 4.99 0.83 -18.00
N THR A 13 4.24 0.38 -19.02
CA THR A 13 3.36 1.26 -19.82
C THR A 13 2.28 1.93 -18.97
N PHE A 14 1.72 1.24 -17.97
CA PHE A 14 0.75 1.83 -17.05
C PHE A 14 1.38 2.97 -16.23
N ILE A 15 2.56 2.74 -15.66
CA ILE A 15 3.28 3.77 -14.88
C ILE A 15 3.66 4.96 -15.78
N GLU A 16 4.26 4.70 -16.94
CA GLU A 16 4.68 5.75 -17.88
C GLU A 16 3.53 6.67 -18.32
N ASN A 17 2.31 6.12 -18.38
CA ASN A 17 1.09 6.85 -18.73
C ASN A 17 0.38 7.56 -17.56
N GLY A 18 0.97 7.57 -16.36
CA GLY A 18 0.44 8.28 -15.20
C GLY A 18 -0.10 7.38 -14.09
N GLY A 19 0.01 6.06 -14.24
CA GLY A 19 -0.39 5.11 -13.21
C GLY A 19 0.54 5.13 -12.00
N THR A 20 0.00 4.83 -10.83
CA THR A 20 0.77 4.58 -9.60
C THR A 20 0.76 3.09 -9.29
N VAL A 21 1.94 2.52 -9.07
CA VAL A 21 2.10 1.10 -8.70
C VAL A 21 2.76 1.00 -7.34
N ILE A 22 2.20 0.18 -6.45
CA ILE A 22 2.87 -0.25 -5.22
C ILE A 22 3.27 -1.71 -5.44
N ALA A 23 4.56 -2.00 -5.32
CA ALA A 23 5.11 -3.34 -5.31
C ALA A 23 5.77 -3.62 -3.96
N THR A 24 5.83 -4.88 -3.58
CA THR A 24 6.44 -5.30 -2.32
C THR A 24 7.57 -6.30 -2.58
N PHE A 25 8.28 -6.65 -1.51
CA PHE A 25 9.36 -7.63 -1.53
C PHE A 25 9.01 -8.89 -2.33
N ARG A 26 10.01 -9.42 -3.02
CA ARG A 26 9.90 -10.57 -3.94
C ARG A 26 9.00 -10.34 -5.16
N ALA A 27 8.46 -9.15 -5.43
CA ALA A 27 7.79 -8.88 -6.71
C ALA A 27 8.78 -9.02 -7.89
N GLY A 28 8.34 -9.64 -8.99
CA GLY A 28 9.17 -9.79 -10.20
C GLY A 28 10.33 -10.79 -10.12
N LEU A 29 10.52 -11.49 -8.99
CA LEU A 29 11.65 -12.40 -8.78
C LEU A 29 11.69 -13.59 -9.76
N LYS A 30 10.51 -14.05 -10.23
CA LYS A 30 10.39 -15.24 -11.06
C LYS A 30 9.61 -15.02 -12.35
N GLU A 31 9.94 -15.82 -13.36
CA GLU A 31 9.18 -15.95 -14.61
C GLU A 31 8.10 -17.04 -14.55
N TYR A 32 7.31 -17.14 -15.62
CA TYR A 32 6.15 -18.04 -15.76
C TYR A 32 6.45 -19.49 -15.36
N HIS A 33 7.62 -20.00 -15.71
CA HIS A 33 8.06 -21.37 -15.40
C HIS A 33 8.69 -21.52 -14.00
N ASN A 34 8.43 -20.56 -13.10
CA ASN A 34 8.97 -20.52 -11.73
C ASN A 34 10.51 -20.40 -11.69
N GLU A 35 11.10 -19.99 -12.80
CA GLU A 35 12.53 -19.75 -12.97
C GLU A 35 12.92 -18.42 -12.32
N ILE A 36 13.99 -18.43 -11.55
CA ILE A 36 14.59 -17.19 -11.05
C ILE A 36 15.27 -16.50 -12.23
N ARG A 37 15.06 -15.19 -12.36
CA ARG A 37 15.75 -14.38 -13.37
C ARG A 37 17.23 -14.28 -13.01
N PHE A 38 18.07 -15.07 -13.68
CA PHE A 38 19.51 -15.12 -13.41
C PHE A 38 20.28 -14.21 -14.37
N GLY A 39 21.29 -13.50 -13.85
CA GLY A 39 22.17 -12.63 -14.65
C GLY A 39 21.53 -11.33 -15.15
N VAL A 40 20.29 -11.03 -14.74
CA VAL A 40 19.60 -9.78 -15.04
C VAL A 40 19.06 -9.15 -13.76
N GLU A 41 18.89 -7.83 -13.75
CA GLU A 41 18.24 -7.17 -12.63
C GLU A 41 16.77 -7.60 -12.52
N ASN A 42 16.22 -7.60 -11.31
CA ASN A 42 14.80 -7.83 -11.12
C ASN A 42 14.03 -6.71 -11.85
N PRO A 43 13.09 -7.03 -12.75
CA PRO A 43 12.41 -6.02 -13.56
C PRO A 43 11.62 -5.00 -12.75
N ILE A 44 11.09 -5.38 -11.58
CA ILE A 44 10.41 -4.43 -10.68
C ILE A 44 11.43 -3.48 -10.03
N HIS A 45 12.62 -3.98 -9.67
CA HIS A 45 13.71 -3.15 -9.14
C HIS A 45 14.20 -2.14 -10.18
N GLU A 46 14.29 -2.57 -11.45
CA GLU A 46 14.63 -1.68 -12.57
C GLU A 46 13.61 -0.53 -12.69
N LEU A 47 12.30 -0.83 -12.68
CA LEU A 47 11.25 0.20 -12.74
C LEU A 47 11.28 1.14 -11.52
N ALA A 48 11.55 0.60 -10.33
CA ALA A 48 11.69 1.37 -9.11
C ALA A 48 13.05 2.06 -8.97
N ALA A 49 13.94 1.95 -9.96
CA ALA A 49 15.29 2.50 -9.94
C ALA A 49 16.05 2.15 -8.65
N ILE A 50 16.01 0.87 -8.28
CA ILE A 50 16.68 0.32 -7.09
C ILE A 50 17.49 -0.92 -7.44
N LYS A 51 18.26 -1.39 -6.46
CA LYS A 51 18.85 -2.73 -6.42
C LYS A 51 18.78 -3.25 -4.99
N ALA A 52 18.42 -4.52 -4.81
CA ALA A 52 18.60 -5.19 -3.53
C ALA A 52 20.02 -5.80 -3.49
N GLU A 53 20.89 -5.29 -2.61
CA GLU A 53 22.25 -5.84 -2.44
C GLU A 53 22.21 -7.16 -1.65
N TYR A 54 21.31 -7.22 -0.67
CA TYR A 54 21.07 -8.37 0.18
C TYR A 54 19.57 -8.50 0.43
N PHE A 55 19.15 -9.69 0.82
CA PHE A 55 17.82 -9.90 1.36
C PHE A 55 17.88 -10.91 2.50
N GLU A 56 16.99 -10.75 3.48
CA GLU A 56 16.88 -11.65 4.61
C GLU A 56 15.40 -11.99 4.87
N PRO A 57 15.04 -13.28 4.92
CA PRO A 57 13.77 -13.68 5.53
C PRO A 57 13.89 -13.51 7.05
N LEU A 58 12.91 -12.87 7.67
CA LEU A 58 12.85 -12.72 9.12
C LEU A 58 12.02 -13.88 9.70
N PRO A 59 12.60 -14.73 10.58
CA PRO A 59 11.86 -15.81 11.23
C PRO A 59 10.69 -15.29 12.08
N ILE A 60 9.75 -16.18 12.39
CA ILE A 60 8.67 -15.88 13.35
C ILE A 60 9.29 -15.45 14.68
N GLY A 61 8.80 -14.35 15.24
CA GLY A 61 9.31 -13.77 16.48
C GLY A 61 10.57 -12.92 16.30
N THR A 62 11.04 -12.71 15.07
CA THR A 62 12.09 -11.75 14.73
C THR A 62 11.47 -10.53 14.04
N ASP A 63 11.68 -9.36 14.62
CA ASP A 63 11.37 -8.07 14.02
C ASP A 63 12.65 -7.32 13.65
N CYS A 64 12.52 -6.35 12.77
CA CYS A 64 13.47 -5.28 12.59
C CYS A 64 12.75 -3.94 12.72
N LYS A 65 13.54 -2.88 12.73
CA LYS A 65 13.03 -1.52 12.88
C LYS A 65 13.38 -0.68 11.66
N ILE A 66 12.46 0.17 11.26
CA ILE A 66 12.65 1.15 10.19
C ILE A 66 12.39 2.56 10.73
N LYS A 67 13.12 3.55 10.23
CA LYS A 67 12.89 4.97 10.52
C LYS A 67 12.01 5.56 9.43
N TYR A 68 10.77 5.90 9.77
CA TYR A 68 9.83 6.60 8.88
C TYR A 68 9.39 7.92 9.52
N GLN A 69 9.63 9.04 8.83
CA GLN A 69 9.28 10.39 9.31
C GLN A 69 9.70 10.66 10.78
N GLY A 70 10.90 10.21 11.16
CA GLY A 70 11.45 10.39 12.51
C GLY A 70 10.99 9.36 13.56
N LYS A 71 10.03 8.47 13.23
CA LYS A 71 9.54 7.41 14.13
C LYS A 71 10.17 6.07 13.79
N ASP A 72 10.44 5.25 14.81
CA ASP A 72 10.83 3.86 14.63
C ASP A 72 9.58 2.99 14.56
N LEU A 73 9.39 2.32 13.43
CA LEU A 73 8.27 1.40 13.19
C LEU A 73 8.76 -0.04 13.14
N ASN A 74 7.87 -0.97 13.47
CA ASN A 74 8.13 -2.40 13.36
C ASN A 74 8.05 -2.87 11.92
N ALA A 75 8.95 -3.80 11.56
CA ALA A 75 8.87 -4.54 10.32
C ALA A 75 9.24 -6.01 10.55
N THR A 76 8.64 -6.90 9.77
CA THR A 76 8.67 -8.35 9.96
C THR A 76 8.74 -9.07 8.61
N VAL A 77 8.77 -10.41 8.64
CA VAL A 77 8.68 -11.34 7.49
C VAL A 77 9.89 -11.34 6.55
N TRP A 78 10.37 -10.18 6.14
CA TRP A 78 11.37 -10.03 5.09
C TRP A 78 12.05 -8.67 5.19
N ARG A 79 13.29 -8.55 4.74
CA ARG A 79 13.90 -7.25 4.43
C ARG A 79 14.82 -7.33 3.22
N ASP A 80 14.58 -6.45 2.25
CA ASP A 80 15.50 -6.15 1.15
C ASP A 80 16.39 -4.97 1.55
N MET A 81 17.70 -5.11 1.38
CA MET A 81 18.68 -4.04 1.59
C MET A 81 18.82 -3.23 0.30
N LEU A 82 17.96 -2.22 0.16
CA LEU A 82 17.82 -1.47 -1.09
C LEU A 82 18.82 -0.33 -1.20
N THR A 83 19.50 -0.27 -2.35
CA THR A 83 20.21 0.91 -2.84
C THR A 83 19.38 1.61 -3.91
N VAL A 84 19.36 2.94 -3.87
CA VAL A 84 18.61 3.77 -4.82
C VAL A 84 19.51 4.24 -5.97
N LYS A 85 18.92 4.40 -7.16
CA LYS A 85 19.59 4.90 -8.36
C LYS A 85 18.92 6.20 -8.82
N GLY A 86 19.71 7.12 -9.37
CA GLY A 86 19.20 8.35 -9.98
C GLY A 86 18.39 9.21 -9.01
N ALA A 87 17.16 9.55 -9.39
CA ALA A 87 16.25 10.41 -8.61
C ALA A 87 15.29 9.62 -7.71
N CYS A 88 15.50 8.31 -7.52
CA CYS A 88 14.68 7.50 -6.62
C CYS A 88 14.85 7.97 -5.17
N GLU A 89 13.73 8.13 -4.47
CA GLU A 89 13.64 8.70 -3.13
C GLU A 89 13.47 7.58 -2.10
N SER A 90 14.29 7.60 -1.03
CA SER A 90 14.08 6.75 0.14
C SER A 90 12.92 7.29 0.98
N LEU A 91 11.92 6.45 1.26
CA LEU A 91 10.80 6.79 2.15
C LEU A 91 11.13 6.45 3.61
N CYS A 92 11.79 5.33 3.83
CA CYS A 92 12.29 4.90 5.13
C CYS A 92 13.56 4.06 4.98
N ASN A 93 14.36 4.04 6.05
CA ASN A 93 15.62 3.29 6.13
C ASN A 93 15.57 2.34 7.32
N TYR A 94 16.34 1.26 7.30
CA TYR A 94 16.56 0.44 8.50
C TYR A 94 17.32 1.27 9.56
N VAL A 95 17.32 0.81 10.81
CA VAL A 95 17.96 1.55 11.92
C VAL A 95 19.12 0.79 12.57
N ASP A 96 19.30 -0.46 12.18
CA ASP A 96 20.33 -1.36 12.70
C ASP A 96 21.61 -1.29 11.85
N GLU A 97 22.39 -2.38 11.79
CA GLU A 97 23.58 -2.45 10.95
C GLU A 97 23.31 -2.18 9.46
N PHE A 98 22.06 -2.29 9.01
CA PHE A 98 21.63 -2.02 7.64
C PHE A 98 21.11 -0.59 7.42
N LYS A 99 21.39 0.37 8.32
CA LYS A 99 20.92 1.76 8.22
C LYS A 99 21.27 2.53 6.94
N ASN A 100 22.25 2.07 6.18
CA ASN A 100 22.61 2.66 4.88
C ASN A 100 21.69 2.22 3.74
N TYR A 101 20.77 1.28 3.99
CA TYR A 101 19.83 0.75 3.01
C TYR A 101 18.42 1.28 3.25
N SER A 102 17.70 1.50 2.17
CA SER A 102 16.28 1.84 2.21
C SER A 102 15.44 0.59 2.45
N ALA A 103 14.37 0.75 3.23
CA ALA A 103 13.35 -0.27 3.44
C ALA A 103 12.13 -0.05 2.53
N ALA A 104 11.83 1.21 2.21
CA ALA A 104 10.84 1.57 1.19
C ALA A 104 11.31 2.78 0.38
N VAL A 105 10.89 2.83 -0.88
CA VAL A 105 11.31 3.87 -1.84
C VAL A 105 10.16 4.29 -2.72
N LYS A 106 10.31 5.45 -3.36
CA LYS A 106 9.43 5.97 -4.41
C LYS A 106 10.27 6.44 -5.59
N ASN A 107 9.90 6.01 -6.79
CA ASN A 107 10.53 6.47 -8.03
C ASN A 107 9.49 7.03 -9.00
N LYS A 108 9.84 8.11 -9.69
CA LYS A 108 9.08 8.62 -10.84
C LYS A 108 9.50 7.89 -12.11
N LEU A 109 8.53 7.46 -12.90
CA LEU A 109 8.76 6.84 -14.19
C LEU A 109 7.72 7.33 -15.20
N GLY A 110 8.18 8.06 -16.21
CA GLY A 110 7.30 8.77 -17.13
C GLY A 110 6.39 9.76 -16.39
N LYS A 111 5.08 9.65 -16.57
CA LYS A 111 4.08 10.52 -15.91
C LYS A 111 3.60 9.99 -14.57
N GLY A 112 3.92 8.74 -14.24
CA GLY A 112 3.46 8.06 -13.04
C GLY A 112 4.60 7.73 -12.09
N GLU A 113 4.29 6.86 -11.14
CA GLU A 113 5.19 6.56 -10.02
C GLU A 113 5.11 5.09 -9.61
N ILE A 114 6.21 4.59 -9.06
CA ILE A 114 6.28 3.28 -8.43
C ILE A 114 6.83 3.40 -7.02
N TYR A 115 6.15 2.76 -6.09
CA TYR A 115 6.57 2.57 -4.71
C TYR A 115 7.03 1.13 -4.55
N TYR A 116 8.18 0.90 -3.94
CA TYR A 116 8.64 -0.44 -3.61
C TYR A 116 8.86 -0.57 -2.10
N ILE A 117 8.15 -1.51 -1.49
CA ILE A 117 8.21 -1.78 -0.04
C ILE A 117 8.99 -3.08 0.18
N GLY A 118 10.24 -2.96 0.58
CA GLY A 118 11.20 -4.06 0.71
C GLY A 118 11.07 -4.87 2.00
N THR A 119 10.10 -4.59 2.86
CA THR A 119 9.92 -5.29 4.15
C THR A 119 8.44 -5.39 4.54
N GLY A 120 8.09 -6.29 5.47
CA GLY A 120 6.74 -6.39 6.01
C GLY A 120 6.51 -5.36 7.11
N ILE A 121 6.26 -4.09 6.73
CA ILE A 121 6.01 -3.01 7.70
C ILE A 121 4.73 -3.33 8.48
N ASP A 122 4.88 -3.60 9.77
CA ASP A 122 3.82 -4.00 10.70
C ASP A 122 3.44 -2.82 11.59
N ASP A 123 3.00 -1.74 10.93
CA ASP A 123 2.61 -0.50 11.59
C ASP A 123 1.57 0.25 10.73
N GLU A 124 0.41 0.52 11.32
CA GLU A 124 -0.69 1.22 10.64
C GLU A 124 -0.34 2.66 10.26
N TYR A 125 0.58 3.31 10.97
CA TYR A 125 0.95 4.71 10.71
C TYR A 125 1.52 4.86 9.30
N PHE A 126 2.39 3.94 8.88
CA PHE A 126 2.96 3.95 7.53
C PHE A 126 1.89 3.78 6.46
N TRP A 127 1.02 2.77 6.63
CA TRP A 127 0.00 2.43 5.62
C TRP A 127 -1.09 3.49 5.53
N ASN A 128 -1.56 4.01 6.66
CA ASN A 128 -2.54 5.08 6.70
C ASN A 128 -1.99 6.35 6.05
N ASP A 129 -0.75 6.75 6.37
CA ASP A 129 -0.12 7.91 5.77
C ASP A 129 0.04 7.75 4.24
N LEU A 130 0.55 6.61 3.78
CA LEU A 130 0.72 6.32 2.35
C LEU A 130 -0.63 6.32 1.60
N VAL A 131 -1.65 5.65 2.13
CA VAL A 131 -2.97 5.57 1.49
C VAL A 131 -3.66 6.94 1.48
N LEU A 132 -3.56 7.72 2.55
CA LEU A 132 -4.14 9.06 2.61
C LEU A 132 -3.44 10.04 1.67
N ASP A 133 -2.11 9.96 1.53
CA ASP A 133 -1.38 10.75 0.53
C ASP A 133 -1.82 10.37 -0.89
N LEU A 134 -1.85 9.07 -1.20
CA LEU A 134 -2.19 8.59 -2.53
C LEU A 134 -3.65 8.87 -2.93
N THR A 135 -4.59 8.72 -2.00
CA THR A 135 -6.01 9.02 -2.28
C THR A 135 -6.20 10.50 -2.60
N LYS A 136 -5.56 11.42 -1.86
CA LYS A 136 -5.57 12.85 -2.16
C LYS A 136 -4.89 13.14 -3.50
N LYS A 137 -3.69 12.62 -3.71
CA LYS A 137 -2.88 12.84 -4.92
C LYS A 137 -3.58 12.37 -6.19
N LEU A 138 -4.24 11.22 -6.12
CA LEU A 138 -4.92 10.58 -7.25
C LEU A 138 -6.41 10.96 -7.33
N ASN A 139 -6.88 11.84 -6.44
CA ASN A 139 -8.27 12.28 -6.36
C ASN A 139 -9.25 11.09 -6.30
N LEU A 140 -8.95 10.13 -5.42
CA LEU A 140 -9.78 8.97 -5.14
C LEU A 140 -10.76 9.28 -4.00
N ASP A 141 -12.01 8.87 -4.16
CA ASP A 141 -13.00 8.90 -3.07
C ASP A 141 -12.51 8.03 -1.90
N ALA A 142 -12.38 8.62 -0.72
CA ALA A 142 -12.02 7.92 0.51
C ALA A 142 -12.92 8.37 1.66
N TYR A 143 -13.31 7.43 2.54
CA TYR A 143 -14.20 7.69 3.67
C TYR A 143 -13.56 7.14 4.94
N SER A 144 -13.35 8.02 5.92
CA SER A 144 -12.88 7.68 7.24
C SER A 144 -13.97 7.02 8.06
N SER A 145 -13.61 5.96 8.76
CA SER A 145 -14.47 5.25 9.69
C SER A 145 -13.65 4.76 10.88
N PRO A 146 -14.30 4.42 12.01
CA PRO A 146 -13.67 3.61 13.05
C PRO A 146 -13.10 2.30 12.49
N SER A 147 -12.07 1.74 13.15
CA SER A 147 -11.37 0.50 12.74
C SER A 147 -12.30 -0.67 12.43
N ASP A 148 -13.37 -0.79 13.19
CA ASP A 148 -14.31 -1.91 13.13
C ASP A 148 -15.56 -1.60 12.28
N ILE A 149 -15.60 -0.43 11.64
CA ILE A 149 -16.65 -0.05 10.70
C ILE A 149 -16.06 -0.01 9.29
N GLU A 150 -16.61 -0.84 8.40
CA GLU A 150 -16.26 -0.83 6.98
C GLU A 150 -17.33 -0.08 6.18
N VAL A 151 -16.89 0.82 5.29
CA VAL A 151 -17.77 1.51 4.35
C VAL A 151 -17.38 1.10 2.94
N VAL A 152 -18.30 0.40 2.26
CA VAL A 152 -18.14 -0.01 0.87
C VAL A 152 -19.09 0.80 -0.01
N ILE A 153 -18.53 1.48 -1.00
CA ILE A 153 -19.31 2.21 -1.98
C ILE A 153 -19.38 1.39 -3.28
N LYS A 154 -20.60 1.10 -3.75
CA LYS A 154 -20.84 0.25 -4.93
C LYS A 154 -21.82 0.90 -5.89
N GLY A 155 -21.61 0.66 -7.18
CA GLY A 155 -22.49 1.15 -8.25
C GLY A 155 -21.98 2.44 -8.88
N GLU A 156 -22.71 2.92 -9.87
CA GLU A 156 -22.35 4.10 -10.66
C GLU A 156 -23.50 5.11 -10.69
N LYS A 157 -23.16 6.39 -10.74
CA LYS A 157 -24.13 7.50 -10.86
C LYS A 157 -25.28 7.36 -9.85
N ASP A 158 -26.52 7.29 -10.32
CA ASP A 158 -27.73 7.24 -9.50
C ASP A 158 -27.97 5.87 -8.83
N SER A 159 -27.25 4.83 -9.26
CA SER A 159 -27.30 3.49 -8.64
C SER A 159 -26.28 3.31 -7.52
N LYS A 160 -25.48 4.36 -7.20
CA LYS A 160 -24.44 4.31 -6.18
C LYS A 160 -25.10 4.13 -4.80
N ILE A 161 -24.64 3.13 -4.06
CA ILE A 161 -25.06 2.80 -2.70
C ILE A 161 -23.84 2.79 -1.76
N ALA A 162 -24.10 3.02 -0.48
CA ALA A 162 -23.13 2.81 0.59
C ALA A 162 -23.57 1.62 1.44
N ILE A 163 -22.67 0.68 1.67
CA ILE A 163 -22.84 -0.47 2.55
C ILE A 163 -21.95 -0.22 3.76
N ILE A 164 -22.55 -0.09 4.93
CA ILE A 164 -21.87 0.15 6.20
C ILE A 164 -21.96 -1.15 6.99
N LEU A 165 -20.81 -1.76 7.29
CA LEU A 165 -20.72 -3.00 8.05
C LEU A 165 -20.12 -2.73 9.42
N ASN A 166 -20.77 -3.21 10.47
CA ASN A 166 -20.21 -3.25 11.82
C ASN A 166 -19.55 -4.61 12.06
N HIS A 167 -18.23 -4.65 12.19
CA HIS A 167 -17.49 -5.89 12.47
C HIS A 167 -17.40 -6.21 13.98
N ASN A 168 -17.92 -5.33 14.84
CA ASN A 168 -17.94 -5.55 16.28
C ASN A 168 -19.02 -6.55 16.72
N SER A 169 -18.74 -7.21 17.86
CA SER A 169 -19.72 -8.02 18.61
C SER A 169 -20.68 -7.19 19.48
N ASN A 170 -20.56 -5.85 19.45
CA ASN A 170 -21.38 -4.92 20.20
C ASN A 170 -22.03 -3.85 19.30
N GLU A 171 -23.04 -3.18 19.85
CA GLU A 171 -23.63 -2.00 19.23
C GLU A 171 -22.64 -0.83 19.22
N ILE A 172 -22.66 -0.05 18.15
CA ILE A 172 -21.88 1.18 17.98
C ILE A 172 -22.72 2.23 17.25
N GLU A 173 -22.49 3.50 17.58
CA GLU A 173 -23.07 4.63 16.86
C GLU A 173 -22.08 5.16 15.81
N TYR A 174 -22.50 5.24 14.55
CA TYR A 174 -21.71 5.81 13.45
C TYR A 174 -22.60 6.65 12.54
N LEU A 175 -22.20 7.90 12.27
CA LEU A 175 -22.96 8.87 11.47
C LEU A 175 -24.41 9.12 11.96
N GLY A 176 -24.65 8.95 13.26
CA GLY A 176 -25.99 9.04 13.88
C GLY A 176 -26.86 7.80 13.69
N LEU A 177 -26.32 6.73 13.11
CA LEU A 177 -26.96 5.42 12.99
C LEU A 177 -26.52 4.54 14.16
N LYS A 178 -27.46 3.85 14.79
CA LYS A 178 -27.16 2.79 15.76
C LYS A 178 -27.03 1.46 15.02
N LEU A 179 -25.80 0.97 14.91
CA LEU A 179 -25.47 -0.29 14.25
C LEU A 179 -25.37 -1.37 15.32
N LYS A 180 -26.24 -2.38 15.26
CA LYS A 180 -26.17 -3.52 16.20
C LYS A 180 -24.89 -4.34 15.96
N ALA A 181 -24.58 -5.24 16.88
CA ALA A 181 -23.52 -6.23 16.69
C ALA A 181 -23.66 -6.95 15.34
N TYR A 182 -22.59 -6.97 14.54
CA TYR A 182 -22.53 -7.58 13.20
C TYR A 182 -23.55 -7.05 12.17
N ASP A 183 -24.09 -5.85 12.40
CA ASP A 183 -25.13 -5.26 11.56
C ASP A 183 -24.57 -4.76 10.21
N THR A 184 -25.46 -4.71 9.21
CA THR A 184 -25.17 -4.17 7.88
C THR A 184 -26.27 -3.21 7.48
N GLN A 185 -25.90 -1.95 7.24
CA GLN A 185 -26.82 -0.93 6.74
C GLN A 185 -26.51 -0.62 5.28
N ILE A 186 -27.55 -0.56 4.44
CA ILE A 186 -27.42 -0.20 3.02
C ILE A 186 -28.22 1.06 2.76
N LEU A 187 -27.52 2.12 2.34
CA LEU A 187 -28.10 3.43 2.08
C LEU A 187 -27.91 3.83 0.62
N LYS A 188 -28.76 4.72 0.13
CA LYS A 188 -28.44 5.46 -1.10
C LYS A 188 -27.17 6.27 -0.86
N TYR A 189 -26.29 6.36 -1.86
CA TYR A 189 -25.04 7.11 -1.70
C TYR A 189 -25.27 8.59 -1.34
N SER A 190 -26.31 9.23 -1.89
CA SER A 190 -26.65 10.62 -1.57
C SER A 190 -27.05 10.82 -0.10
N GLU A 191 -27.74 9.84 0.49
CA GLU A 191 -28.11 9.85 1.90
C GLU A 191 -26.89 9.64 2.78
N PHE A 192 -26.07 8.63 2.46
CA PHE A 192 -24.81 8.40 3.15
C PHE A 192 -23.91 9.63 3.11
N HIS A 193 -23.71 10.23 1.93
CA HIS A 193 -22.85 11.40 1.77
C HIS A 193 -23.35 12.59 2.63
N LYS A 194 -24.67 12.82 2.66
CA LYS A 194 -25.28 13.84 3.53
C LYS A 194 -25.05 13.57 5.02
N LEU A 195 -25.05 12.31 5.45
CA LEU A 195 -24.72 11.95 6.83
C LEU A 195 -23.22 12.14 7.09
N TYR A 196 -22.37 11.62 6.21
CA TYR A 196 -20.92 11.66 6.32
C TYR A 196 -20.37 13.08 6.43
N SER A 197 -20.81 14.01 5.56
CA SER A 197 -20.36 15.41 5.55
C SER A 197 -20.69 16.19 6.83
N LYS A 198 -21.53 15.67 7.72
CA LYS A 198 -21.78 16.30 9.03
C LYS A 198 -20.69 16.01 10.05
N TYR A 199 -19.97 14.89 9.89
CA TYR A 199 -18.98 14.39 10.84
C TYR A 199 -17.54 14.50 10.31
N TYR A 200 -17.37 14.42 8.99
CA TYR A 200 -16.09 14.43 8.31
C TYR A 200 -16.11 15.50 7.20
N GLN A 201 -15.07 16.35 7.15
CA GLN A 201 -14.89 17.42 6.16
C GLN A 201 -13.99 16.96 5.00
#